data_AF-A0A954KIS0-F1
#
_entry.id   AF-A0A954KIS0-F1
#
_cell.length_a   1.000
_cell.length_b   1.000
_cell.length_c   1.000
_cell.angle_alpha   90.00
_cell.angle_beta   90.00
_cell.angle_gamma   90.00
#
_symmetry.space_group_name_H-M   'P 1'
#
loop_
_entity.id
_entity.type
_entity.pdbx_description
1 polymer ?
#
loop_
_entity_poly.entity_id
_entity_poly.type
_entity_poly.pdbx_seq_one_letter_code
_entity_poly.pdbx_strand_id
1 'polypeptide(L)' 'MPKEKIHDPIMDVVKERLEKSGMTYQQLGEQMGYSPKSARQAVSQFLNSGDPHISMLRKFAKAMGVSLTTLIR' A
#
# COMPACT_ATOMS: atom_id res chain seq x y z
N MET A 1 -9.12 -2.22 26.52
CA MET A 1 -10.09 -1.83 25.49
C MET A 1 -9.46 -2.11 24.13
N PRO A 2 -10.10 -2.86 23.22
CA PRO A 2 -9.58 -2.99 21.86
C PRO A 2 -9.59 -1.59 21.25
N LYS A 3 -8.42 -1.11 20.79
CA LYS A 3 -8.35 0.14 20.03
C LYS A 3 -9.21 -0.04 18.78
N GLU A 4 -10.19 0.83 18.61
CA GLU A 4 -10.96 0.91 17.38
C GLU A 4 -9.95 1.03 16.23
N LYS A 5 -9.98 0.06 15.31
CA LYS A 5 -9.07 0.07 14.18
C LYS A 5 -9.49 1.25 13.32
N ILE A 6 -8.67 2.31 13.32
CA ILE A 6 -8.78 3.37 12.32
C ILE A 6 -8.80 2.67 10.97
N HIS A 7 -9.81 2.93 10.14
CA HIS A 7 -9.96 2.31 8.83
C HIS A 7 -10.22 3.42 7.82
N ASP A 8 -9.18 3.78 7.07
CA ASP A 8 -9.29 4.68 5.94
C ASP A 8 -9.79 3.92 4.70
N PRO A 9 -10.92 4.32 4.07
CA PRO A 9 -11.44 3.69 2.86
C PRO A 9 -10.44 3.62 1.69
N ILE A 10 -9.43 4.49 1.66
CA ILE A 10 -8.35 4.43 0.66
C ILE A 10 -7.61 3.09 0.73
N MET A 11 -7.51 2.48 1.91
CA MET A 11 -6.85 1.18 2.07
C MET A 11 -7.57 0.05 1.35
N ASP A 12 -8.89 0.15 1.16
CA ASP A 12 -9.64 -0.83 0.36
C ASP A 12 -9.31 -0.70 -1.12
N VAL A 13 -9.19 0.54 -1.63
CA VAL A 13 -8.75 0.82 -3.00
C VAL A 13 -7.32 0.35 -3.25
N VAL A 14 -6.42 0.51 -2.28
CA VAL A 14 -5.04 0.03 -2.34
C VAL A 14 -5.00 -1.50 -2.47
N LYS A 15 -5.76 -2.21 -1.62
CA LYS A 15 -5.83 -3.68 -1.63
C LYS A 15 -6.40 -4.20 -2.95
N GLU A 16 -7.54 -3.66 -3.39
CA GLU A 16 -8.18 -4.03 -4.65
C GLU A 16 -7.23 -3.87 -5.84
N ARG A 17 -6.47 -2.76 -5.87
CA ARG A 17 -5.50 -2.53 -6.95
C ARG A 17 -4.33 -3.50 -6.93
N LEU A 18 -3.81 -3.82 -5.75
CA LEU A 18 -2.74 -4.79 -5.62
C LEU A 18 -3.19 -6.19 -6.07
N GLU A 19 -4.41 -6.60 -5.70
CA GLU A 19 -4.98 -7.86 -6.16
C GLU A 19 -5.11 -7.88 -7.70
N LYS A 20 -5.60 -6.78 -8.28
CA LYS A 20 -5.74 -6.64 -9.75
C LYS A 20 -4.42 -6.59 -10.50
N SER A 21 -3.32 -6.14 -9.88
CA SER A 21 -2.01 -6.09 -10.55
C SER A 21 -1.33 -7.46 -10.63
N GLY A 22 -1.76 -8.43 -9.83
CA GLY A 22 -1.09 -9.73 -9.72
C GLY A 22 0.32 -9.65 -9.11
N MET A 23 0.72 -8.50 -8.56
CA MET A 23 2.02 -8.35 -7.92
C MET A 23 2.03 -9.03 -6.56
N THR A 24 3.12 -9.73 -6.27
CA THR A 24 3.41 -10.18 -4.91
C THR A 24 3.83 -8.99 -4.02
N TYR A 25 3.70 -9.16 -2.70
CA TYR A 25 4.17 -8.14 -1.74
C TYR A 25 5.66 -7.85 -1.87
N GLN A 26 6.45 -8.84 -2.28
CA GLN A 26 7.87 -8.67 -2.53
C GLN A 26 8.11 -7.71 -3.71
N GLN A 27 7.47 -8.00 -4.85
CA GLN A 27 7.60 -7.18 -6.08
C GLN A 27 7.11 -5.76 -5.85
N LEU A 28 5.95 -5.60 -5.21
CA LEU A 28 5.43 -4.28 -4.87
C LEU A 28 6.41 -3.51 -3.97
N GLY A 29 6.93 -4.16 -2.92
CA GLY A 29 7.86 -3.50 -1.99
C GLY A 29 9.15 -3.04 -2.66
N GLU A 30 9.71 -3.88 -3.55
CA GLU A 30 10.89 -3.51 -4.35
C GLU A 30 10.57 -2.33 -5.30
N GLN A 31 9.42 -2.34 -5.97
CA GLN A 31 8.97 -1.23 -6.82
C GLN A 31 8.73 0.07 -6.04
N MET A 32 8.31 -0.05 -4.78
CA MET A 32 8.17 1.09 -3.85
C MET A 32 9.52 1.62 -3.34
N GLY A 33 10.63 0.94 -3.67
CA GLY A 33 12.00 1.31 -3.30
C GLY A 33 12.49 0.74 -1.97
N TYR A 34 11.81 -0.27 -1.41
CA TYR A 34 12.33 -1.00 -0.26
C TYR A 34 13.40 -1.99 -0.68
N SER A 35 14.35 -2.27 0.22
CA SER A 35 15.35 -3.30 -0.02
C SER A 35 14.68 -4.69 -0.16
N PRO A 36 15.22 -5.63 -0.94
CA PRO A 36 14.66 -6.97 -1.06
C PRO A 36 14.49 -7.69 0.28
N LYS A 37 15.35 -7.41 1.27
CA LYS A 37 15.28 -8.01 2.61
C LYS A 37 14.05 -7.56 3.42
N SER A 38 13.51 -6.36 3.13
CA SER A 38 12.41 -5.76 3.89
C SER A 38 11.14 -5.51 3.08
N ALA A 39 11.19 -5.66 1.75
CA ALA A 39 10.11 -5.33 0.83
C ALA A 39 8.77 -5.99 1.19
N ARG A 40 8.73 -7.32 1.32
CA ARG A 40 7.52 -8.05 1.71
C ARG A 40 6.96 -7.60 3.07
N GLN A 41 7.83 -7.40 4.06
CA GLN A 41 7.41 -7.01 5.40
C GLN A 41 6.84 -5.59 5.42
N ALA A 42 7.49 -4.65 4.73
CA ALA A 42 7.04 -3.27 4.63
C ALA A 42 5.66 -3.16 3.98
N VAL A 43 5.43 -3.89 2.87
CA VAL A 43 4.12 -3.94 2.22
C VAL A 43 3.06 -4.55 3.13
N SER A 44 3.37 -5.67 3.79
CA SER A 44 2.43 -6.29 4.74
C SER A 44 2.03 -5.33 5.86
N GLN A 45 2.98 -4.60 6.45
CA GLN A 45 2.69 -3.60 7.48
C GLN A 45 1.86 -2.45 6.93
N PHE A 46 2.16 -1.97 5.73
CA PHE A 46 1.39 -0.92 5.06
C PHE A 46 -0.06 -1.35 4.82
N LEU A 47 -0.31 -2.55 4.27
CA LEU A 47 -1.66 -3.04 3.98
C LEU A 47 -2.50 -3.32 5.24
N ASN A 48 -1.82 -3.61 6.35
CA ASN A 48 -2.43 -3.76 7.67
C ASN A 48 -2.53 -2.43 8.42
N SER A 49 -1.96 -1.35 7.90
CA SER A 49 -2.13 -0.02 8.45
C SER A 49 -3.53 0.48 8.15
N GLY A 50 -4.15 1.07 9.15
CA GLY A 50 -5.49 1.64 9.06
C GLY A 50 -5.52 3.11 8.63
N ASP A 51 -4.37 3.78 8.70
CA ASP A 51 -4.18 5.20 8.47
C ASP A 51 -2.88 5.39 7.66
N PRO A 52 -2.97 5.37 6.31
CA PRO A 52 -1.80 5.47 5.48
C PRO A 52 -1.33 6.93 5.36
N HIS A 53 -0.07 7.20 5.71
CA HIS A 53 0.54 8.49 5.39
C HIS A 53 0.50 8.76 3.88
N ILE A 54 0.26 10.01 3.47
CA ILE A 54 0.24 10.44 2.06
C ILE A 54 1.55 10.08 1.33
N SER A 55 2.69 10.17 2.00
CA SER A 55 3.99 9.76 1.45
C SER A 55 3.99 8.28 1.04
N MET A 56 3.25 7.45 1.78
CA MET A 56 3.14 6.03 1.52
C MET A 56 2.29 5.74 0.29
N LEU A 57 1.14 6.40 0.21
CA LEU A 57 0.26 6.34 -0.94
C LEU A 57 0.95 6.82 -2.22
N ARG A 58 1.82 7.84 -2.14
CA ARG A 58 2.61 8.30 -3.30
C ARG A 58 3.59 7.24 -3.80
N LYS A 59 4.29 6.55 -2.90
CA LYS A 59 5.21 5.46 -3.29
C LYS A 59 4.44 4.29 -3.91
N PHE A 60 3.29 3.93 -3.33
CA PHE A 60 2.41 2.90 -3.89
C PHE A 60 1.90 3.30 -5.29
N ALA A 61 1.36 4.51 -5.45
CA ALA A 61 0.88 5.01 -6.74
C ALA A 61 1.97 4.96 -7.81
N LYS A 62 3.18 5.41 -7.46
CA LYS A 62 4.36 5.34 -8.34
C LYS A 62 4.71 3.91 -8.72
N ALA A 63 4.77 2.99 -7.75
CA ALA A 63 5.08 1.58 -7.97
C ALA A 63 4.03 0.88 -8.87
N MET A 64 2.78 1.33 -8.79
CA MET A 64 1.66 0.82 -9.57
C MET A 64 1.50 1.54 -10.93
N GLY A 65 2.32 2.54 -11.23
CA GLY A 65 2.21 3.32 -12.46
C GLY A 65 0.92 4.14 -12.59
N VAL A 66 0.30 4.53 -11.46
CA VAL A 66 -0.95 5.32 -11.43
C VAL A 66 -0.76 6.66 -10.73
N SER A 67 -1.69 7.60 -10.94
CA SER A 67 -1.70 8.85 -10.18
C SER A 67 -2.24 8.64 -8.76
N LEU A 68 -1.77 9.44 -7.80
CA LEU A 68 -2.30 9.43 -6.42
C LEU A 68 -3.81 9.74 -6.38
N THR A 69 -4.29 10.64 -7.24
CA THR A 69 -5.71 10.98 -7.37
C THR A 69 -6.58 9.79 -7.79
N THR A 70 -5.98 8.75 -8.37
CA THR A 70 -6.70 7.52 -8.74
C THR A 70 -6.90 6.58 -7.54
N LEU A 71 -6.22 6.87 -6.40
CA LEU A 71 -6.38 6.19 -5.11
C LEU A 71 -7.34 6.93 -4.17
N ILE A 72 -7.34 8.27 -4.23
CA ILE A 72 -8.23 9.14 -3.46
C ILE A 72 -9.48 9.36 -4.32
N ARG A 73 -10.50 8.52 -4.13
CA ARG A 73 -11.81 8.71 -4.76
C ARG A 73 -12.72 9.50 -3.84
#